data_AF-A0A089IJK5-F1
#
_entry.id   AF-A0A089IJK5-F1
#
_cell.length_a   1.000
_cell.length_b   1.000
_cell.length_c   1.000
_cell.angle_alpha   90.00
_cell.angle_beta   90.00
_cell.angle_gamma   90.00
#
_symmetry.space_group_name_H-M   'P 1'
#
loop_
_entity.id
_entity.type
_entity.pdbx_description
1 polymer ?
#
loop_
_entity_poly.entity_id
_entity_poly.type
_entity_poly.pdbx_seq_one_letter_code
_entity_poly.pdbx_strand_id
1 'polypeptide(L)'
;MEFVLSHKKFNTKRGSLVSTITGVLEHLSALYANIGEAKEKDGTWSLLESTPTCPTCNGIGTVIGDIDPSRMVATELSLKKGAVLLWAGTNCGPVVKIRELAKMIGINFERPLAEQDKRFTDILLYGYDKEPVTYVHKKKELRNYYRGCVFDLKYMRDAGTTSKGNLWAIKLFSRHDKCPNCTECLLEQERLVMGNSLSDVLRMPISESLLFLQKLRNCLDKQVLDNYCELINDLELRLSYLKKIGLKSLSAFDVRDLVNPKFG
;
A
#
# COMPACT_ATOMS: atom_id res chain seq x y z
N MET A 1 -27.36 10.44 14.26
CA MET A 1 -27.29 11.10 12.94
C MET A 1 -26.87 10.02 11.95
N GLU A 2 -27.82 9.46 11.21
CA GLU A 2 -27.51 8.42 10.20
C GLU A 2 -26.60 9.00 9.12
N PHE A 3 -25.37 8.51 9.03
CA PHE A 3 -24.48 8.80 7.92
C PHE A 3 -25.01 8.09 6.68
N VAL A 4 -25.82 8.78 5.88
CA VAL A 4 -26.24 8.29 4.55
C VAL A 4 -25.05 8.47 3.61
N LEU A 5 -24.20 7.43 3.51
CA LEU A 5 -23.22 7.33 2.44
C LEU A 5 -23.96 7.23 1.11
N SER A 6 -23.66 8.13 0.17
CA SER A 6 -24.20 8.07 -1.20
C SER A 6 -23.69 6.79 -1.89
N HIS A 7 -24.48 5.72 -1.81
CA HIS A 7 -24.16 4.40 -2.36
C HIS A 7 -24.24 4.42 -3.91
N LYS A 8 -23.15 4.83 -4.57
CA LYS A 8 -22.87 4.30 -5.90
C LYS A 8 -22.29 2.89 -5.73
N LYS A 9 -23.11 1.86 -5.98
CA LYS A 9 -22.69 0.44 -5.97
C LYS A 9 -21.34 0.27 -6.69
N PHE A 10 -20.36 -0.34 -6.03
CA PHE A 10 -19.05 -0.55 -6.62
C PHE A 10 -19.15 -1.42 -7.88
N ASN A 11 -18.62 -0.93 -9.00
CA ASN A 11 -18.64 -1.63 -10.29
C ASN A 11 -17.24 -2.17 -10.61
N THR A 12 -17.08 -3.48 -10.52
CA THR A 12 -15.82 -4.22 -10.79
C THR A 12 -15.28 -4.08 -12.22
N LYS A 13 -16.08 -3.58 -13.16
CA LYS A 13 -15.69 -3.36 -14.57
C LYS A 13 -15.30 -1.91 -14.90
N ARG A 14 -15.59 -0.93 -14.04
CA ARG A 14 -15.38 0.52 -14.30
C ARG A 14 -14.88 1.35 -13.11
N GLY A 15 -14.57 0.74 -11.97
CA GLY A 15 -14.01 1.45 -10.82
C GLY A 15 -12.56 1.85 -11.03
N SER A 16 -12.24 3.14 -10.87
CA SER A 16 -10.83 3.57 -10.75
C SER A 16 -10.23 2.98 -9.46
N LEU A 17 -8.95 2.61 -9.49
CA LEU A 17 -8.22 2.15 -8.31
C LEU A 17 -8.37 3.17 -7.16
N VAL A 18 -8.22 4.45 -7.48
CA VAL A 18 -8.48 5.60 -6.61
C VAL A 18 -9.84 5.47 -5.90
N SER A 19 -10.92 5.35 -6.65
CA SER A 19 -12.28 5.27 -6.11
C SER A 19 -12.51 3.99 -5.31
N THR A 20 -11.82 2.91 -5.67
CA THR A 20 -11.88 1.63 -4.94
C THR A 20 -11.35 1.82 -3.53
N ILE A 21 -10.14 2.38 -3.40
CA ILE A 21 -9.47 2.59 -2.11
C ILE A 21 -10.13 3.69 -1.28
N THR A 22 -10.52 4.81 -1.89
CA THR A 22 -11.25 5.85 -1.16
C THR A 22 -12.53 5.28 -0.57
N GLY A 23 -13.24 4.43 -1.31
CA GLY A 23 -14.39 3.72 -0.76
C GLY A 23 -14.03 2.77 0.38
N VAL A 24 -12.93 2.01 0.31
CA VAL A 24 -12.50 1.16 1.44
C VAL A 24 -12.30 1.99 2.71
N LEU A 25 -11.67 3.16 2.61
CA LEU A 25 -11.49 4.06 3.74
C LEU A 25 -12.81 4.60 4.29
N GLU A 26 -13.69 5.10 3.41
CA GLU A 26 -15.00 5.65 3.80
C GLU A 26 -15.84 4.60 4.50
N HIS A 27 -15.86 3.37 3.96
CA HIS A 27 -16.67 2.29 4.49
C HIS A 27 -16.07 1.74 5.80
N LEU A 28 -14.74 1.63 5.94
CA LEU A 28 -14.12 1.27 7.21
C LEU A 28 -14.36 2.35 8.27
N SER A 29 -14.25 3.62 7.92
CA SER A 29 -14.56 4.74 8.84
C SER A 29 -16.00 4.69 9.29
N ALA A 30 -16.95 4.49 8.37
CA ALA A 30 -18.36 4.38 8.69
C ALA A 30 -18.66 3.13 9.54
N LEU A 31 -18.02 2.00 9.26
CA LEU A 31 -18.13 0.79 10.07
C LEU A 31 -17.68 1.07 11.51
N TYR A 32 -16.48 1.60 11.70
CA TYR A 32 -15.93 1.92 13.02
C TYR A 32 -16.77 2.94 13.79
N ALA A 33 -17.34 3.94 13.12
CA ALA A 33 -18.23 4.92 13.74
C ALA A 33 -19.56 4.31 14.24
N ASN A 34 -20.00 3.20 13.66
CA ASN A 34 -21.30 2.60 13.92
C ASN A 34 -21.24 1.37 14.83
N ILE A 35 -20.25 0.51 14.65
CA ILE A 35 -20.13 -0.76 15.39
C ILE A 35 -18.95 -0.80 16.37
N GLY A 36 -18.05 0.18 16.32
CA GLY A 36 -16.89 0.19 17.19
C GLY A 36 -17.24 0.62 18.61
N GLU A 37 -16.73 -0.12 19.59
CA GLU A 37 -16.85 0.20 21.02
C GLU A 37 -15.78 1.24 21.39
N ALA A 38 -16.16 2.29 22.11
CA ALA A 38 -15.22 3.32 22.53
C ALA A 38 -14.21 2.74 23.54
N LYS A 39 -12.92 2.94 23.30
CA LYS A 39 -11.90 2.68 24.31
C LYS A 39 -11.99 3.74 25.41
N GLU A 40 -12.34 3.35 26.62
CA GLU A 40 -12.30 4.24 27.78
C GLU A 40 -10.86 4.69 28.04
N LYS A 41 -10.65 6.01 28.10
CA LYS A 41 -9.52 6.64 28.79
C LYS A 41 -10.12 7.56 29.85
N ASP A 42 -10.02 7.14 31.11
CA ASP A 42 -10.22 7.97 32.32
C ASP A 42 -11.53 8.76 32.43
N GLY A 43 -12.67 8.14 32.13
CA GLY A 43 -13.99 8.49 32.68
C GLY A 43 -14.57 9.88 32.35
N THR A 44 -14.01 10.63 31.40
CA THR A 44 -14.46 12.01 31.10
C THR A 44 -14.92 12.15 29.66
N TRP A 45 -16.15 12.65 29.46
CA TRP A 45 -16.71 13.00 28.16
C TRP A 45 -16.42 14.48 27.88
N SER A 46 -15.79 14.80 26.74
CA SER A 46 -15.61 16.19 26.30
C SER A 46 -16.04 16.33 24.84
N LEU A 47 -16.86 17.35 24.57
CA LEU A 47 -17.31 17.76 23.24
C LEU A 47 -16.15 18.43 22.50
N LEU A 48 -15.95 18.07 21.22
CA LEU A 48 -14.84 18.50 20.37
C LEU A 48 -14.70 20.03 20.27
N GLU A 49 -13.63 20.59 20.82
CA GLU A 49 -13.00 21.83 20.32
C GLU A 49 -11.73 21.45 19.57
N SER A 50 -11.48 22.09 18.43
CA SER A 50 -10.44 21.75 17.45
C SER A 50 -9.08 21.44 18.10
N THR A 51 -8.73 20.16 18.22
CA THR A 51 -7.45 19.73 18.78
C THR A 51 -6.30 20.14 17.85
N PRO A 52 -5.19 20.70 18.38
CA PRO A 52 -4.00 20.96 17.58
C PRO A 52 -3.49 19.65 16.96
N THR A 53 -3.32 19.62 15.63
CA THR A 53 -2.71 18.48 14.95
C THR A 53 -1.19 18.53 15.10
N CYS A 54 -0.55 17.37 15.30
CA CYS A 54 0.92 17.29 15.37
C CYS A 54 1.53 17.86 14.08
N PRO A 55 2.39 18.89 14.12
CA PRO A 55 2.92 19.53 12.91
C PRO A 55 3.90 18.64 12.13
N THR A 56 4.37 17.54 12.74
CA THR A 56 5.31 16.60 12.13
C THR A 56 4.61 15.58 11.24
N CYS A 57 3.42 15.12 11.63
CA CYS A 57 2.65 14.13 10.88
C CYS A 57 1.28 14.64 10.44
N ASN A 58 0.95 15.90 10.69
CA ASN A 58 -0.35 16.52 10.47
C ASN A 58 -1.52 15.68 11.02
N GLY A 59 -1.33 15.06 12.19
CA GLY A 59 -2.33 14.20 12.84
C GLY A 59 -2.44 12.78 12.27
N ILE A 60 -1.57 12.37 11.35
CA ILE A 60 -1.56 11.02 10.74
C ILE A 60 -0.99 9.95 11.71
N GLY A 61 -0.14 10.35 12.65
CA GLY A 61 0.53 9.45 13.61
C GLY A 61 1.72 8.67 13.04
N THR A 62 1.98 8.78 11.73
CA THR A 62 3.17 8.20 11.09
C THR A 62 3.85 9.17 10.14
N VAL A 63 5.16 8.98 9.97
CA VAL A 63 6.00 9.70 9.01
C VAL A 63 6.56 8.72 7.98
N ILE A 64 6.97 9.25 6.84
CA ILE A 64 7.61 8.45 5.79
C ILE A 64 9.08 8.25 6.18
N GLY A 65 9.46 7.00 6.39
CA GLY A 65 10.81 6.55 6.71
C GLY A 65 11.67 6.26 5.48
N ASP A 66 12.70 5.42 5.65
CA ASP A 66 13.54 4.98 4.54
C ASP A 66 12.82 3.95 3.64
N ILE A 67 13.37 3.72 2.45
CA ILE A 67 12.86 2.76 1.47
C ILE A 67 12.86 1.35 2.06
N ASP A 68 11.75 0.64 1.89
CA ASP A 68 11.53 -0.75 2.27
C ASP A 68 11.74 -1.70 1.07
N PRO A 69 12.87 -2.41 1.00
CA PRO A 69 13.15 -3.35 -0.09
C PRO A 69 12.12 -4.49 -0.18
N SER A 70 11.51 -4.89 0.95
CA SER A 70 10.56 -6.01 0.99
C SER A 70 9.29 -5.74 0.18
N ARG A 71 8.99 -4.46 -0.05
CA ARG A 71 7.84 -4.00 -0.84
C ARG A 71 8.14 -3.81 -2.32
N MET A 72 9.39 -3.97 -2.76
CA MET A 72 9.80 -3.61 -4.13
C MET A 72 9.81 -4.79 -5.11
N VAL A 73 9.85 -6.03 -4.61
CA VAL A 73 9.90 -7.25 -5.43
C VAL A 73 8.84 -8.25 -5.00
N ALA A 74 7.97 -8.64 -5.95
CA ALA A 74 6.96 -9.68 -5.76
C ALA A 74 7.48 -11.03 -6.26
N THR A 75 7.98 -11.87 -5.35
CA THR A 75 8.65 -13.14 -5.68
C THR A 75 7.74 -14.18 -6.35
N GLU A 76 6.43 -14.11 -6.14
CA GLU A 76 5.44 -14.97 -6.76
C GLU A 76 5.18 -14.64 -8.25
N LEU A 77 5.67 -13.51 -8.73
CA LEU A 77 5.56 -13.09 -10.13
C LEU A 77 6.84 -13.42 -10.88
N SER A 78 6.71 -13.56 -12.20
CA SER A 78 7.85 -13.58 -13.10
C SER A 78 8.26 -12.16 -13.50
N LEU A 79 9.48 -12.00 -14.01
CA LEU A 79 9.93 -10.72 -14.55
C LEU A 79 9.01 -10.21 -15.66
N LYS A 80 8.51 -11.10 -16.53
CA LYS A 80 7.51 -10.79 -17.57
C LYS A 80 6.21 -10.22 -17.00
N LYS A 81 5.80 -10.68 -15.81
CA LYS A 81 4.60 -10.23 -15.10
C LYS A 81 4.85 -9.02 -14.19
N GLY A 82 6.05 -8.44 -14.20
CA GLY A 82 6.37 -7.25 -13.42
C GLY A 82 6.76 -7.54 -11.97
N ALA A 83 7.58 -8.57 -11.74
CA ALA A 83 8.06 -8.89 -10.40
C ALA A 83 8.82 -7.74 -9.71
N VAL A 84 9.45 -6.83 -10.45
CA VAL A 84 10.00 -5.58 -9.90
C VAL A 84 8.93 -4.50 -9.93
N LEU A 85 8.31 -4.25 -8.78
CA LEU A 85 7.10 -3.45 -8.66
C LEU A 85 7.30 -1.99 -9.05
N LEU A 86 8.50 -1.43 -8.80
CA LEU A 86 8.85 -0.06 -9.19
C LEU A 86 8.63 0.23 -10.67
N TRP A 87 8.84 -0.76 -11.54
CA TRP A 87 8.73 -0.60 -12.99
C TRP A 87 7.71 -1.55 -13.62
N ALA A 88 6.85 -2.17 -12.81
CA ALA A 88 5.84 -3.11 -13.28
C ALA A 88 4.94 -2.44 -14.33
N GLY A 89 4.72 -3.14 -15.45
CA GLY A 89 3.90 -2.63 -16.56
C GLY A 89 4.56 -1.53 -17.40
N THR A 90 5.82 -1.17 -17.16
CA THR A 90 6.55 -0.17 -17.94
C THR A 90 7.60 -0.81 -18.86
N ASN A 91 7.92 -0.15 -19.98
CA ASN A 91 9.01 -0.54 -20.87
C ASN A 91 10.17 0.47 -20.79
N CYS A 92 10.70 0.66 -19.57
CA CYS A 92 11.78 1.60 -19.29
C CYS A 92 13.16 0.94 -19.40
N GLY A 93 14.22 1.76 -19.43
CA GLY A 93 15.61 1.29 -19.52
C GLY A 93 15.97 0.21 -18.47
N PRO A 94 15.62 0.38 -17.18
CA PRO A 94 15.82 -0.65 -16.17
C PRO A 94 15.19 -2.01 -16.49
N VAL A 95 13.95 -2.04 -17.00
CA VAL A 95 13.27 -3.30 -17.37
C VAL A 95 13.98 -4.00 -18.52
N VAL A 96 14.43 -3.24 -19.52
CA VAL A 96 15.22 -3.81 -20.63
C VAL A 96 16.55 -4.35 -20.13
N LYS A 97 17.24 -3.63 -19.25
CA LYS A 97 18.49 -4.08 -18.63
C LYS A 97 18.29 -5.35 -17.79
N ILE A 98 17.24 -5.42 -16.96
CA ILE A 98 16.91 -6.61 -16.16
C ILE A 98 16.68 -7.83 -17.06
N ARG A 99 16.05 -7.64 -18.23
CA ARG A 99 15.84 -8.73 -19.19
C ARG A 99 17.17 -9.29 -19.72
N GLU A 100 18.11 -8.43 -20.10
CA GLU A 100 19.42 -8.88 -20.57
C GLU A 100 20.27 -9.45 -19.44
N LEU A 101 20.20 -8.87 -18.23
CA LEU A 101 20.80 -9.43 -17.02
C LEU A 101 20.29 -10.85 -16.75
N ALA A 102 18.97 -11.06 -16.78
CA ALA A 102 18.37 -12.37 -16.53
C ALA A 102 18.90 -13.44 -17.51
N LYS A 103 19.06 -13.10 -18.80
CA LYS A 103 19.67 -14.01 -19.78
C LYS A 103 21.13 -14.32 -19.43
N MET A 104 21.90 -13.28 -19.08
CA MET A 104 23.34 -13.39 -18.77
C MET A 104 23.61 -14.35 -17.60
N ILE A 105 22.77 -14.34 -16.58
CA ILE A 105 22.94 -15.18 -15.38
C ILE A 105 21.98 -16.40 -15.31
N GLY A 106 21.32 -16.74 -16.42
CA GLY A 106 20.51 -17.98 -16.51
C GLY A 106 19.15 -17.96 -15.80
N ILE A 107 18.59 -16.78 -15.53
CA ILE A 107 17.26 -16.59 -14.92
C ILE A 107 16.18 -16.63 -16.00
N ASN A 108 15.14 -17.43 -15.78
CA ASN A 108 14.03 -17.55 -16.73
C ASN A 108 13.04 -16.38 -16.56
N PHE A 109 12.90 -15.56 -17.60
CA PHE A 109 12.07 -14.35 -17.58
C PHE A 109 10.55 -14.62 -17.36
N GLU A 110 10.07 -15.82 -17.66
CA GLU A 110 8.65 -16.17 -17.62
C GLU A 110 8.22 -16.91 -16.36
N ARG A 111 9.16 -17.51 -15.62
CA ARG A 111 8.89 -18.26 -14.40
C ARG A 111 8.90 -17.36 -13.15
N PRO A 112 8.11 -17.67 -12.10
CA PRO A 112 8.13 -16.91 -10.84
C PRO A 112 9.52 -16.87 -10.20
N LEU A 113 9.88 -15.75 -9.56
CA LEU A 113 11.18 -15.62 -8.90
C LEU A 113 11.36 -16.60 -7.74
N ALA A 114 10.29 -16.92 -7.02
CA ALA A 114 10.29 -17.85 -5.88
C ALA A 114 10.70 -19.29 -6.28
N GLU A 115 10.60 -19.64 -7.56
CA GLU A 115 11.01 -20.94 -8.10
C GLU A 115 12.44 -20.95 -8.69
N GLN A 116 13.16 -19.83 -8.56
CA GLN A 116 14.46 -19.60 -9.17
C GLN A 116 15.53 -19.35 -8.09
N ASP A 117 16.75 -18.99 -8.51
CA ASP A 117 17.81 -18.64 -7.58
C ASP A 117 17.38 -17.46 -6.69
N LYS A 118 17.31 -17.72 -5.38
CA LYS A 118 16.90 -16.73 -4.37
C LYS A 118 17.81 -15.50 -4.36
N ARG A 119 19.08 -15.64 -4.76
CA ARG A 119 20.04 -14.53 -4.88
C ARG A 119 19.60 -13.50 -5.90
N PHE A 120 18.77 -13.88 -6.87
CA PHE A 120 18.33 -12.95 -7.89
C PHE A 120 17.40 -11.86 -7.35
N THR A 121 16.64 -12.13 -6.29
CA THR A 121 15.86 -11.08 -5.60
C THR A 121 16.78 -10.01 -5.03
N ASP A 122 17.89 -10.41 -4.39
CA ASP A 122 18.87 -9.46 -3.86
C ASP A 122 19.55 -8.67 -4.99
N ILE A 123 19.83 -9.33 -6.12
CA ILE A 123 20.34 -8.66 -7.32
C ILE A 123 19.35 -7.60 -7.83
N LEU A 124 18.05 -7.92 -7.88
CA LEU A 124 17.00 -6.97 -8.29
C LEU A 124 16.92 -5.77 -7.34
N LEU A 125 17.07 -5.99 -6.03
CA LEU A 125 16.98 -4.95 -5.01
C LEU A 125 18.23 -4.06 -4.96
N TYR A 126 19.41 -4.67 -4.93
CA TYR A 126 20.66 -4.01 -4.56
C TYR A 126 21.70 -3.95 -5.68
N GLY A 127 21.44 -4.61 -6.80
CA GLY A 127 22.26 -4.53 -8.01
C GLY A 127 23.11 -5.76 -8.28
N TYR A 128 23.86 -5.65 -9.38
CA TYR A 128 24.78 -6.66 -9.88
C TYR A 128 26.06 -5.95 -10.34
N ASP A 129 27.15 -6.23 -9.64
CA ASP A 129 28.45 -5.55 -9.73
C ASP A 129 29.55 -6.43 -10.34
N LYS A 130 29.27 -7.71 -10.64
CA LYS A 130 30.26 -8.64 -11.20
C LYS A 130 30.68 -8.28 -12.62
N GLU A 131 29.72 -7.90 -13.45
CA GLU A 131 29.96 -7.53 -14.84
C GLU A 131 28.86 -6.56 -15.35
N PRO A 132 29.20 -5.64 -16.27
CA PRO A 132 28.24 -4.71 -16.81
C PRO A 132 27.29 -5.38 -17.81
N VAL A 133 26.03 -4.96 -17.79
CA VAL A 133 25.00 -5.47 -18.70
C VAL A 133 24.97 -4.64 -19.97
N THR A 134 25.09 -5.28 -21.13
CA THR A 134 24.85 -4.66 -22.44
C THR A 134 23.38 -4.78 -22.82
N TYR A 135 22.73 -3.68 -23.18
CA TYR A 135 21.32 -3.67 -23.56
C TYR A 135 21.00 -2.52 -24.52
N VAL A 136 19.95 -2.68 -25.33
CA VAL A 136 19.51 -1.66 -26.30
C VAL A 136 18.23 -1.00 -25.81
N HIS A 137 18.27 0.30 -25.52
CA HIS A 137 17.09 1.07 -25.15
C HIS A 137 16.97 2.33 -26.02
N LYS A 138 15.79 2.58 -26.60
CA LYS A 138 15.54 3.72 -27.51
C LYS A 138 16.59 3.82 -28.64
N LYS A 139 16.91 2.68 -29.28
CA LYS A 139 17.90 2.53 -30.37
C LYS A 139 19.35 2.88 -30.00
N LYS A 140 19.66 3.00 -28.70
CA LYS A 140 21.03 3.19 -28.21
C LYS A 140 21.48 1.93 -27.47
N GLU A 141 22.65 1.42 -27.84
CA GLU A 141 23.35 0.40 -27.06
C GLU A 141 23.99 1.06 -25.84
N LEU A 142 23.78 0.47 -24.68
CA LEU A 142 24.27 0.94 -23.39
C LEU A 142 24.94 -0.23 -22.69
N ARG A 143 26.05 0.04 -21.99
CA ARG A 143 26.78 -0.94 -21.20
C ARG A 143 27.13 -0.36 -19.84
N ASN A 144 26.49 -0.86 -18.78
CA ASN A 144 26.74 -0.43 -17.41
C ASN A 144 26.23 -1.45 -16.39
N TYR A 145 26.72 -1.34 -15.16
CA TYR A 145 26.25 -2.15 -14.04
C TYR A 145 24.77 -1.91 -13.74
N TYR A 146 24.12 -2.92 -13.16
CA TYR A 146 22.78 -2.78 -12.61
C TYR A 146 22.91 -2.39 -11.14
N ARG A 147 22.29 -1.28 -10.72
CA ARG A 147 22.47 -0.74 -9.36
C ARG A 147 21.37 -1.17 -8.38
N GLY A 148 20.35 -1.88 -8.86
CA GLY A 148 19.20 -2.27 -8.05
C GLY A 148 18.09 -1.22 -8.00
N CYS A 149 16.86 -1.66 -7.81
CA CYS A 149 15.71 -0.76 -7.73
C CYS A 149 15.70 0.11 -6.46
N VAL A 150 16.28 -0.37 -5.35
CA VAL A 150 16.42 0.42 -4.12
C VAL A 150 17.29 1.64 -4.38
N PHE A 151 18.45 1.45 -5.02
CA PHE A 151 19.34 2.55 -5.37
C PHE A 151 18.64 3.59 -6.26
N ASP A 152 17.98 3.14 -7.32
CA ASP A 152 17.34 4.05 -8.27
C ASP A 152 16.23 4.87 -7.58
N LEU A 153 15.49 4.28 -6.64
CA LEU A 153 14.46 4.99 -5.88
C LEU A 153 15.05 5.96 -4.84
N LYS A 154 16.13 5.58 -4.14
CA LYS A 154 16.86 6.50 -3.23
C LYS A 154 17.42 7.68 -4.00
N TYR A 155 18.04 7.42 -5.15
CA TYR A 155 18.56 8.47 -6.02
C TYR A 155 17.46 9.46 -6.45
N MET A 156 16.28 8.97 -6.83
CA MET A 156 15.15 9.83 -7.18
C MET A 156 14.67 10.71 -6.01
N ARG A 157 14.65 10.16 -4.80
CA ARG A 157 14.30 10.90 -3.57
C ARG A 157 15.34 11.97 -3.25
N ASP A 158 16.61 11.58 -3.19
CA ASP A 158 17.70 12.43 -2.74
C ASP A 158 18.00 13.55 -3.76
N ALA A 159 17.74 13.30 -5.04
CA ALA A 159 17.80 14.32 -6.10
C ALA A 159 16.60 15.28 -6.13
N GLY A 160 15.64 15.15 -5.21
CA GLY A 160 14.49 16.06 -5.11
C GLY A 160 13.55 16.01 -6.31
N THR A 161 13.22 14.81 -6.80
CA THR A 161 12.36 14.64 -7.98
C THR A 161 11.01 15.35 -7.83
N THR A 162 10.58 16.08 -8.87
CA THR A 162 9.26 16.75 -8.93
C THR A 162 8.22 15.93 -9.70
N SER A 163 8.62 14.78 -10.27
CA SER A 163 7.72 13.89 -11.00
C SER A 163 6.70 13.29 -10.04
N LYS A 164 5.41 13.50 -10.31
CA LYS A 164 4.32 12.93 -9.53
C LYS A 164 4.42 11.40 -9.39
N GLY A 165 4.81 10.71 -10.45
CA GLY A 165 4.98 9.25 -10.45
C GLY A 165 6.17 8.78 -9.60
N ASN A 166 7.27 9.52 -9.60
CA ASN A 166 8.43 9.18 -8.78
C ASN A 166 8.16 9.48 -7.31
N LEU A 167 7.54 10.63 -7.01
CA LEU A 167 7.09 10.98 -5.66
C LEU A 167 6.14 9.91 -5.13
N TRP A 168 5.20 9.44 -5.97
CA TRP A 168 4.31 8.33 -5.64
C TRP A 168 5.07 7.05 -5.31
N ALA A 169 6.02 6.66 -6.15
CA ALA A 169 6.82 5.44 -5.92
C ALA A 169 7.65 5.54 -4.64
N ILE A 170 8.28 6.71 -4.38
CA ILE A 170 9.05 6.94 -3.16
C ILE A 170 8.16 6.73 -1.94
N LYS A 171 6.96 7.33 -1.92
CA LYS A 171 6.01 7.15 -0.82
C LYS A 171 5.60 5.68 -0.66
N LEU A 172 5.18 5.04 -1.76
CA LEU A 172 4.68 3.65 -1.76
C LEU A 172 5.70 2.64 -1.22
N PHE A 173 6.95 2.77 -1.65
CA PHE A 173 8.01 1.84 -1.27
C PHE A 173 8.82 2.30 -0.06
N SER A 174 8.39 3.34 0.65
CA SER A 174 9.00 3.73 1.93
C SER A 174 8.28 3.08 3.10
N ARG A 175 9.00 2.92 4.21
CA ARG A 175 8.40 2.51 5.48
C ARG A 175 7.54 3.64 6.03
N HIS A 176 6.52 3.27 6.78
CA HIS A 176 5.74 4.20 7.59
C HIS A 176 6.13 4.03 9.05
N ASP A 177 6.99 4.92 9.52
CA ASP A 177 7.50 4.88 10.89
C ASP A 177 6.54 5.65 11.82
N LYS A 178 6.42 5.21 13.08
CA LYS A 178 5.68 5.96 14.10
C LYS A 178 6.25 7.36 14.20
N CYS A 179 5.39 8.38 14.22
CA CYS A 179 5.87 9.74 14.32
C CYS A 179 6.55 9.94 15.70
N PRO A 180 7.83 10.35 15.74
CA PRO A 180 8.59 10.43 16.99
C PRO A 180 8.13 11.59 17.88
N ASN A 181 7.43 12.56 17.28
CA ASN A 181 6.95 13.77 17.94
C ASN A 181 5.45 13.72 18.25
N CYS A 182 4.80 12.57 18.04
CA CYS A 182 3.49 12.30 18.61
C CYS A 182 3.64 11.29 19.73
N THR A 183 3.71 11.78 20.97
CA THR A 183 3.52 10.95 22.16
C THR A 183 2.05 10.60 22.25
N GLU A 184 1.68 9.52 21.57
CA GLU A 184 0.29 9.10 21.38
C GLU A 184 -0.48 10.16 20.59
N CYS A 185 -0.94 9.83 19.37
CA CYS A 185 -2.07 10.60 18.86
C CYS A 185 -3.13 10.55 19.95
N LEU A 186 -3.44 11.70 20.56
CA LEU A 186 -4.68 11.95 21.28
C LEU A 186 -5.81 11.81 20.26
N LEU A 187 -6.00 10.60 19.76
CA LEU A 187 -7.19 10.20 19.07
C LEU A 187 -8.25 10.24 20.15
N GLU A 188 -9.11 11.25 20.03
CA GLU A 188 -10.48 11.19 20.51
C GLU A 188 -10.95 9.74 20.48
N GLN A 189 -11.14 9.17 21.66
CA GLN A 189 -11.75 7.86 21.93
C GLN A 189 -11.64 6.89 20.74
N GLU A 190 -10.48 6.24 20.56
CA GLU A 190 -10.35 5.22 19.52
C GLU A 190 -11.44 4.15 19.71
N ARG A 191 -12.30 4.01 18.71
CA ARG A 191 -13.25 2.91 18.66
C ARG A 191 -12.54 1.64 18.23
N LEU A 192 -12.76 0.56 18.97
CA LEU A 192 -12.20 -0.75 18.70
C LEU A 192 -13.27 -1.65 18.07
N VAL A 193 -12.86 -2.42 17.07
CA VAL A 193 -13.66 -3.50 16.51
C VAL A 193 -12.81 -4.76 16.62
N MET A 194 -13.30 -5.76 17.36
CA MET A 194 -12.54 -6.98 17.68
C MET A 194 -11.12 -6.68 18.22
N GLY A 195 -11.00 -5.68 19.09
CA GLY A 195 -9.71 -5.28 19.70
C GLY A 195 -8.73 -4.54 18.78
N ASN A 196 -9.12 -4.18 17.55
CA ASN A 196 -8.28 -3.42 16.62
C ASN A 196 -8.87 -2.03 16.38
N SER A 197 -8.03 -0.99 16.37
CA SER A 197 -8.44 0.37 15.99
C SER A 197 -8.61 0.49 14.47
N LEU A 198 -9.27 1.55 14.01
CA LEU A 198 -9.37 1.85 12.58
C LEU A 198 -7.99 2.01 11.95
N SER A 199 -7.05 2.62 12.68
CA SER A 199 -5.67 2.80 12.25
C SER A 199 -4.97 1.46 12.03
N ASP A 200 -5.16 0.50 12.94
CA ASP A 200 -4.57 -0.83 12.82
C ASP A 200 -5.06 -1.55 11.56
N VAL A 201 -6.39 -1.57 11.34
CA VAL A 201 -6.99 -2.25 10.18
C VAL A 201 -6.63 -1.59 8.86
N LEU A 202 -6.48 -0.27 8.83
CA LEU A 202 -6.02 0.45 7.64
C LEU A 202 -4.56 0.15 7.28
N ARG A 203 -3.72 -0.23 8.26
CA ARG A 203 -2.31 -0.59 8.07
C ARG A 203 -2.07 -2.08 7.79
N MET A 204 -3.07 -2.92 8.02
CA MET A 204 -3.01 -4.33 7.63
C MET A 204 -2.87 -4.47 6.10
N PRO A 205 -2.09 -5.45 5.61
CA PRO A 205 -2.13 -5.85 4.21
C PRO A 205 -3.56 -6.12 3.75
N ILE A 206 -3.90 -5.80 2.50
CA ILE A 206 -5.24 -6.02 1.92
C ILE A 206 -5.71 -7.47 2.13
N SER A 207 -4.81 -8.46 2.06
CA SER A 207 -5.15 -9.85 2.37
C SER A 207 -5.58 -10.06 3.82
N GLU A 208 -4.96 -9.36 4.77
CA GLU A 208 -5.27 -9.43 6.19
C GLU A 208 -6.51 -8.61 6.53
N SER A 209 -6.68 -7.41 5.96
CA SER A 209 -7.91 -6.61 6.13
C SER A 209 -9.14 -7.37 5.61
N LEU A 210 -9.00 -8.13 4.52
CA LEU A 210 -10.07 -9.00 4.01
C LEU A 210 -10.41 -10.12 5.00
N LEU A 211 -9.40 -10.78 5.58
CA LEU A 211 -9.61 -11.81 6.61
C LEU A 211 -10.22 -11.22 7.88
N PHE A 212 -9.80 -10.04 8.29
CA PHE A 212 -10.38 -9.29 9.41
C PHE A 212 -11.88 -9.06 9.18
N LEU A 213 -12.25 -8.56 8.00
CA LEU A 213 -13.65 -8.29 7.67
C LEU A 213 -14.51 -9.55 7.65
N GLN A 214 -13.98 -10.66 7.12
CA GLN A 214 -14.66 -11.95 7.11
C GLN A 214 -14.88 -12.51 8.52
N LYS A 215 -13.89 -12.35 9.42
CA LYS A 215 -14.05 -12.71 10.83
C LYS A 215 -15.09 -11.85 11.51
N LEU A 216 -15.03 -10.53 11.32
CA LEU A 216 -15.99 -9.59 11.87
C LEU A 216 -17.43 -9.95 11.50
N ARG A 217 -17.68 -10.28 10.23
CA ARG A 217 -19.01 -10.72 9.75
C ARG A 217 -19.58 -11.89 10.56
N ASN A 218 -18.73 -12.82 10.99
CA ASN A 218 -19.14 -13.99 11.77
C ASN A 218 -19.34 -13.69 13.27
N CYS A 219 -18.78 -12.58 13.74
CA CYS A 219 -18.88 -12.15 15.14
C CYS A 219 -20.01 -11.15 15.39
N LEU A 220 -20.56 -10.52 14.35
CA LEU A 220 -21.65 -9.56 14.49
C LEU A 220 -22.97 -10.27 14.77
N ASP A 221 -23.74 -9.72 15.72
CA ASP A 221 -25.12 -10.14 15.96
C ASP A 221 -25.98 -9.95 14.71
N LYS A 222 -26.97 -10.83 14.52
CA LYS A 222 -27.82 -10.88 13.32
C LYS A 222 -28.44 -9.52 12.97
N GLN A 223 -28.94 -8.79 13.97
CA GLN A 223 -29.55 -7.48 13.79
C GLN A 223 -28.54 -6.43 13.31
N VAL A 224 -27.32 -6.44 13.84
CA VAL A 224 -26.25 -5.53 13.43
C VAL A 224 -25.77 -5.89 12.03
N LEU A 225 -25.63 -7.19 11.74
CA LEU A 225 -25.25 -7.67 10.41
C LEU A 225 -26.27 -7.27 9.36
N ASP A 226 -27.57 -7.40 9.62
CA ASP A 226 -28.63 -7.01 8.68
C ASP A 226 -28.57 -5.50 8.36
N ASN A 227 -28.30 -4.66 9.37
CA ASN A 227 -28.19 -3.20 9.21
C ASN A 227 -26.97 -2.75 8.38
N TYR A 228 -25.85 -3.47 8.47
CA TYR A 228 -24.59 -3.09 7.79
C TYR A 228 -24.16 -4.05 6.68
N CYS A 229 -25.02 -5.00 6.30
CA CYS A 229 -24.68 -6.06 5.34
C CYS A 229 -24.23 -5.50 3.99
N GLU A 230 -24.89 -4.46 3.48
CA GLU A 230 -24.53 -3.83 2.21
C GLU A 230 -23.14 -3.19 2.26
N LEU A 231 -22.83 -2.49 3.35
CA LEU A 231 -21.54 -1.86 3.58
C LEU A 231 -20.41 -2.90 3.69
N ILE A 232 -20.63 -3.98 4.45
CA ILE A 232 -19.66 -5.07 4.61
C ILE A 232 -19.44 -5.80 3.28
N ASN A 233 -20.50 -6.07 2.52
CA ASN A 233 -20.40 -6.71 1.21
C ASN A 233 -19.63 -5.82 0.21
N ASP A 234 -19.85 -4.50 0.20
CA ASP A 234 -19.12 -3.58 -0.68
C ASP A 234 -17.64 -3.49 -0.31
N LEU A 235 -17.31 -3.45 1.00
CA LEU A 235 -15.95 -3.55 1.51
C LEU A 235 -15.25 -4.84 1.09
N GLU A 236 -15.92 -5.98 1.26
CA GLU A 236 -15.39 -7.29 0.90
C GLU A 236 -15.13 -7.38 -0.61
N LEU A 237 -16.03 -6.84 -1.43
CA LEU A 237 -15.90 -6.79 -2.87
C LEU A 237 -14.70 -5.94 -3.32
N ARG A 238 -14.51 -4.76 -2.71
CA ARG A 238 -13.36 -3.87 -2.99
C ARG A 238 -12.04 -4.51 -2.57
N LEU A 239 -11.96 -5.03 -1.35
CA LEU A 239 -10.74 -5.70 -0.84
C LEU A 239 -10.40 -6.94 -1.68
N SER A 240 -11.42 -7.73 -2.05
CA SER A 240 -11.24 -8.89 -2.94
C SER A 240 -10.76 -8.49 -4.33
N TYR A 241 -11.28 -7.39 -4.88
CA TYR A 241 -10.79 -6.83 -6.15
C TYR A 241 -9.33 -6.41 -6.05
N LEU A 242 -8.95 -5.66 -5.01
CA LEU A 242 -7.58 -5.21 -4.77
C LEU A 242 -6.61 -6.39 -4.61
N LYS A 243 -7.03 -7.45 -3.90
CA LYS A 243 -6.30 -8.71 -3.80
C LYS A 243 -6.14 -9.38 -5.16
N LYS A 244 -7.21 -9.45 -5.97
CA LYS A 244 -7.22 -10.09 -7.30
C LYS A 244 -6.28 -9.42 -8.29
N ILE A 245 -6.14 -8.10 -8.24
CA ILE A 245 -5.22 -7.35 -9.13
C ILE A 245 -3.76 -7.35 -8.65
N GLY A 246 -3.45 -8.03 -7.55
CA GLY A 246 -2.08 -8.25 -7.07
C GLY A 246 -1.60 -7.32 -5.95
N LEU A 247 -2.46 -6.46 -5.39
CA LEU A 247 -2.07 -5.51 -4.33
C LEU A 247 -2.17 -6.11 -2.91
N LYS A 248 -2.15 -7.43 -2.79
CA LYS A 248 -2.45 -8.15 -1.54
C LYS A 248 -1.57 -7.77 -0.33
N SER A 249 -0.32 -7.36 -0.57
CA SER A 249 0.66 -6.98 0.46
C SER A 249 0.62 -5.50 0.85
N LEU A 250 -0.08 -4.67 0.09
CA LEU A 250 -0.24 -3.24 0.42
C LEU A 250 -1.38 -3.07 1.40
N SER A 251 -1.30 -2.05 2.26
CA SER A 251 -2.39 -1.67 3.14
C SER A 251 -3.31 -0.62 2.52
N ALA A 252 -4.53 -0.49 3.03
CA ALA A 252 -5.45 0.56 2.58
C ALA A 252 -4.90 1.96 2.86
N PHE A 253 -4.11 2.10 3.93
CA PHE A 253 -3.35 3.29 4.28
C PHE A 253 -2.28 3.59 3.22
N ASP A 254 -1.47 2.59 2.85
CA ASP A 254 -0.44 2.74 1.81
C ASP A 254 -1.03 3.26 0.51
N VAL A 255 -2.29 2.93 0.20
CA VAL A 255 -2.95 3.35 -1.03
C VAL A 255 -3.78 4.63 -0.88
N ARG A 256 -4.21 5.01 0.33
CA ARG A 256 -4.90 6.30 0.59
C ARG A 256 -3.99 7.49 0.26
N ASP A 257 -2.73 7.43 0.71
CA ASP A 257 -1.73 8.48 0.52
C ASP A 257 -1.26 8.61 -0.95
N LEU A 258 -1.60 7.63 -1.78
CA LEU A 258 -1.31 7.59 -3.22
C LEU A 258 -2.37 8.29 -4.08
N VAL A 259 -3.56 8.47 -3.53
CA VAL A 259 -4.78 8.79 -4.27
C VAL A 259 -5.24 10.23 -4.03
N ASN A 260 -4.90 10.81 -2.86
CA ASN A 260 -5.28 12.18 -2.52
C ASN A 260 -4.04 13.07 -2.29
N PRO A 261 -3.49 13.72 -3.33
CA PRO A 261 -2.40 14.67 -3.18
C PRO A 261 -2.84 16.04 -2.65
N LYS A 262 -4.13 16.27 -2.35
CA LYS A 262 -4.65 17.55 -1.85
C LYS A 262 -4.64 17.62 -0.32
N PHE A 263 -3.49 17.45 0.30
CA PHE A 263 -3.13 17.97 1.62
C PHE A 263 -1.60 17.91 1.69
N GLY A 264 -0.98 18.98 1.18
CA GLY A 264 0.46 19.13 0.95
C GLY A 264 0.70 20.22 -0.07
#